data_AF-A0A3S3U756-F1
#
_entry.id   AF-A0A3S3U756-F1
#
_cell.length_a   1.000
_cell.length_b   1.000
_cell.length_c   1.000
_cell.angle_alpha   90.00
_cell.angle_beta   90.00
_cell.angle_gamma   90.00
#
_symmetry.space_group_name_H-M   'P 1'
#
loop_
_entity.id
_entity.type
_entity.pdbx_description
1 polymer ?
#
loop_
_entity_poly.entity_id
_entity_poly.type
_entity_poly.pdbx_seq_one_letter_code
_entity_poly.pdbx_strand_id
1 'polypeptide(L)'
;MLRQGLDVDFSSFRAGAQSITEDLEKRDITVNALAVPVHDLLIGRCQEQDKLPVIDPAGGLADLKQQRVRAVTEKSFPDDPLRMLRVFRFAAVLDFTVESDTLEQVRQQRKSIDLVAKERVAYELDLIMASPRAHRAFARCVSAVCFGKSCRSCRQGRAWGSLPVIIWMCLSIA
;
A
#
# COMPACT_ATOMS: atom_id res chain seq x y z
N MET A 1 30.30 4.90 10.94
CA MET A 1 30.23 5.07 9.48
C MET A 1 30.33 3.68 8.85
N LEU A 2 29.22 3.06 8.46
CA LEU A 2 29.27 1.87 7.60
C LEU A 2 29.74 2.33 6.21
N ARG A 3 30.64 1.56 5.58
CA ARG A 3 31.27 1.92 4.30
C ARG A 3 30.20 2.17 3.21
N GLN A 4 30.38 3.24 2.43
CA GLN A 4 29.68 3.54 1.16
C GLN A 4 28.15 3.73 1.20
N GLY A 5 27.64 4.79 1.85
CA GLY A 5 26.25 5.25 1.64
C GLY A 5 25.15 4.19 1.90
N LEU A 6 25.46 3.19 2.72
CA LEU A 6 24.55 2.10 3.07
C LEU A 6 23.73 2.50 4.29
N ASP A 7 22.43 2.70 4.09
CA ASP A 7 21.48 2.92 5.17
C ASP A 7 20.90 1.57 5.62
N VAL A 8 21.10 1.24 6.90
CA VAL A 8 20.59 0.01 7.51
C VAL A 8 19.61 0.38 8.61
N ASP A 9 18.35 -0.04 8.44
CA ASP A 9 17.29 0.15 9.43
C ASP A 9 17.10 -1.15 10.24
N PHE A 10 17.03 -0.99 11.56
CA PHE A 10 16.80 -2.09 12.50
C PHE A 10 15.49 -1.84 13.22
N SER A 11 14.55 -2.79 13.13
CA SER A 11 13.26 -2.72 13.80
C SER A 11 12.96 -4.00 14.56
N SER A 12 12.23 -3.86 15.66
CA SER A 12 11.61 -5.00 16.35
C SER A 12 10.32 -5.41 15.64
N PHE A 13 9.81 -6.59 15.98
CA PHE A 13 8.55 -7.07 15.41
C PHE A 13 7.35 -6.19 15.79
N ARG A 14 6.42 -6.02 14.84
CA ARG A 14 5.24 -5.15 14.96
C ARG A 14 4.23 -5.71 15.95
N ALA A 15 3.66 -4.80 16.75
CA ALA A 15 2.51 -5.06 17.62
C ALA A 15 2.62 -6.37 18.43
N GLY A 16 3.78 -6.58 19.07
CA GLY A 16 4.02 -7.74 19.93
C GLY A 16 4.10 -9.10 19.22
N ALA A 17 4.36 -9.13 17.91
CA ALA A 17 4.66 -10.38 17.21
C ALA A 17 5.89 -11.06 17.84
N GLN A 18 5.83 -12.39 17.98
CA GLN A 18 6.89 -13.20 18.59
C GLN A 18 7.76 -13.91 17.55
N SER A 19 7.33 -13.92 16.31
CA SER A 19 8.02 -14.56 15.19
C SER A 19 8.03 -13.65 13.96
N ILE A 20 8.98 -13.90 13.05
CA ILE A 20 9.03 -13.22 11.75
C ILE A 20 7.75 -13.48 10.94
N THR A 21 7.20 -14.69 11.02
CA THR A 21 5.96 -15.07 10.35
C THR A 21 4.80 -14.18 10.80
N GLU A 22 4.63 -13.99 12.11
CA GLU A 22 3.59 -13.09 12.65
C GLU A 22 3.82 -11.62 12.30
N ASP A 23 5.07 -11.16 12.19
CA ASP A 23 5.35 -9.80 11.72
C ASP A 23 4.92 -9.61 10.26
N LEU A 24 5.24 -10.58 9.40
CA LEU A 24 4.89 -10.55 7.97
C LEU A 24 3.37 -10.56 7.76
N GLU A 25 2.63 -11.33 8.56
CA GLU A 25 1.16 -11.38 8.51
C GLU A 25 0.49 -10.03 8.85
N LYS A 26 1.18 -9.15 9.58
CA LYS A 26 0.67 -7.82 9.96
C LYS A 26 0.97 -6.74 8.92
N ARG A 27 1.62 -7.08 7.81
CA ARG A 27 1.95 -6.13 6.74
C ARG A 27 0.73 -5.77 5.89
N ASP A 28 0.94 -4.80 5.00
CA ASP A 28 -0.13 -4.25 4.18
C ASP A 28 -0.48 -5.17 3.01
N ILE A 29 0.50 -5.48 2.15
CA ILE A 29 0.30 -6.31 0.96
C ILE A 29 1.24 -7.52 0.94
N THR A 30 0.78 -8.61 0.33
CA THR A 30 1.46 -9.91 0.30
C THR A 30 2.86 -9.83 -0.30
N VAL A 31 3.03 -9.07 -1.38
CA VAL A 31 4.33 -8.88 -2.06
C VAL A 31 5.37 -8.15 -1.19
N ASN A 32 4.92 -7.40 -0.18
CA ASN A 32 5.78 -6.76 0.83
C ASN A 32 5.95 -7.63 2.08
N ALA A 33 5.28 -8.79 2.16
CA ALA A 33 5.27 -9.72 3.28
C ALA A 33 6.21 -10.92 3.03
N LEU A 34 7.40 -10.63 2.50
CA LEU A 34 8.46 -11.60 2.24
C LEU A 34 9.67 -11.28 3.12
N ALA A 35 10.35 -12.31 3.63
CA ALA A 35 11.61 -12.17 4.34
C ALA A 35 12.63 -13.21 3.89
N VAL A 36 13.91 -12.89 4.12
CA VAL A 36 15.03 -13.81 3.92
C VAL A 36 15.92 -13.72 5.17
N PRO A 37 16.41 -14.86 5.70
CA PRO A 37 17.36 -14.85 6.79
C PRO A 37 18.63 -14.06 6.40
N VAL A 38 18.99 -13.04 7.19
CA VAL A 38 20.16 -12.20 6.93
C VAL A 38 21.45 -13.02 6.88
N HIS A 39 21.56 -14.05 7.72
CA HIS A 39 22.70 -14.97 7.70
C HIS A 39 22.92 -15.55 6.29
N ASP A 40 21.87 -16.08 5.66
CA ASP A 40 21.94 -16.73 4.35
C ASP A 40 22.29 -15.75 3.22
N LEU A 41 21.85 -14.48 3.35
CA LEU A 41 22.28 -13.38 2.49
C LEU A 41 23.78 -13.10 2.63
N LEU A 42 24.29 -13.04 3.86
CA LEU A 42 25.70 -12.71 4.13
C LEU A 42 26.68 -13.80 3.72
N ILE A 43 26.30 -15.08 3.83
CA ILE A 43 27.18 -16.20 3.47
C ILE A 43 27.09 -16.60 1.99
N GLY A 44 26.37 -15.84 1.16
CA GLY A 44 26.33 -16.04 -0.29
C GLY A 44 25.48 -17.23 -0.75
N ARG A 45 24.62 -17.81 0.10
CA ARG A 45 23.64 -18.86 -0.28
C ARG A 45 22.51 -18.35 -1.19
N CYS A 46 22.66 -17.14 -1.70
CA CYS A 46 21.70 -16.44 -2.53
C CYS A 46 22.25 -16.23 -3.97
N GLN A 47 23.31 -16.96 -4.34
CA GLN A 47 23.85 -16.97 -5.71
C GLN A 47 22.97 -17.80 -6.65
N GLU A 48 23.00 -17.47 -7.94
CA GLU A 48 22.03 -17.83 -9.00
C GLU A 48 21.61 -19.31 -9.08
N GLN A 49 22.34 -20.25 -8.49
CA GLN A 49 22.03 -21.68 -8.52
C GLN A 49 21.23 -22.19 -7.32
N ASP A 50 21.22 -21.47 -6.19
CA ASP A 50 20.50 -21.88 -4.97
C ASP A 50 19.14 -21.20 -4.86
N LYS A 51 18.10 -21.99 -4.57
CA LYS A 51 16.75 -21.48 -4.33
C LYS A 51 16.76 -20.68 -3.02
N LEU A 52 16.57 -19.37 -3.12
CA LEU A 52 16.53 -18.46 -1.98
C LEU A 52 15.54 -18.96 -0.91
N PRO A 53 15.95 -19.08 0.38
CA PRO A 53 15.06 -19.53 1.46
C PRO A 53 14.12 -18.39 1.89
N VAL A 54 13.17 -18.06 1.01
CA VAL A 54 12.18 -17.01 1.24
C VAL A 54 11.13 -17.51 2.22
N ILE A 55 10.94 -16.75 3.29
CA ILE A 55 9.83 -16.92 4.24
C ILE A 55 8.64 -16.14 3.66
N ASP A 56 7.60 -16.87 3.27
CA ASP A 56 6.41 -16.32 2.61
C ASP A 56 5.11 -16.91 3.21
N PRO A 57 4.64 -16.42 4.36
CA PRO A 57 3.39 -16.89 4.96
C PRO A 57 2.14 -16.39 4.22
N ALA A 58 2.25 -15.30 3.46
CA ALA A 58 1.11 -14.61 2.85
C ALA A 58 0.89 -15.00 1.37
N GLY A 59 1.80 -15.75 0.76
CA GLY A 59 1.76 -16.11 -0.66
C GLY A 59 2.18 -14.96 -1.59
N GLY A 60 3.05 -14.06 -1.13
CA GLY A 60 3.57 -12.92 -1.88
C GLY A 60 4.36 -13.32 -3.13
N LEU A 61 5.05 -14.47 -3.13
CA LEU A 61 5.76 -14.95 -4.33
C LEU A 61 4.82 -15.32 -5.47
N ALA A 62 3.66 -15.89 -5.15
CA ALA A 62 2.64 -16.19 -6.15
C ALA A 62 2.03 -14.89 -6.71
N ASP A 63 1.79 -13.91 -5.86
CA ASP A 63 1.26 -12.60 -6.24
C ASP A 63 2.24 -11.78 -7.09
N LEU A 64 3.54 -11.85 -6.78
CA LEU A 64 4.59 -11.28 -7.62
C LEU A 64 4.57 -11.89 -9.02
N LYS A 65 4.46 -13.22 -9.13
CA LYS A 65 4.38 -13.91 -10.44
C LYS A 65 3.11 -13.55 -11.22
N GLN A 66 2.00 -13.32 -10.51
CA GLN A 66 0.71 -12.97 -11.12
C GLN A 66 0.54 -11.45 -11.33
N GLN A 67 1.55 -10.63 -10.97
CA GLN A 67 1.48 -9.17 -10.99
C GLN A 67 0.22 -8.64 -10.27
N ARG A 68 -0.04 -9.20 -9.09
CA ARG A 68 -1.25 -8.95 -8.28
C ARG A 68 -0.89 -8.21 -6.99
N VAL A 69 -1.66 -7.19 -6.65
CA VAL A 69 -1.64 -6.55 -5.33
C VAL A 69 -2.80 -7.11 -4.51
N ARG A 70 -2.48 -7.79 -3.42
CA ARG A 70 -3.42 -8.40 -2.48
C ARG A 70 -3.08 -7.97 -1.06
N ALA A 71 -4.09 -7.61 -0.27
CA ALA A 71 -3.90 -7.35 1.16
C ALA A 71 -3.53 -8.65 1.90
N VAL A 72 -2.65 -8.56 2.90
CA VAL A 72 -2.23 -9.76 3.66
C VAL A 72 -3.39 -10.38 4.43
N THR A 73 -4.18 -9.53 5.10
CA THR A 73 -5.35 -9.93 5.86
C THR A 73 -6.41 -8.85 5.77
N GLU A 74 -7.68 -9.24 5.92
CA GLU A 74 -8.81 -8.29 5.96
C GLU A 74 -8.69 -7.32 7.15
N LYS A 75 -7.98 -7.75 8.21
CA LYS A 75 -7.68 -6.94 9.39
C LYS A 75 -6.65 -5.84 9.13
N SER A 76 -5.97 -5.84 7.97
CA SER A 76 -4.94 -4.85 7.67
C SER A 76 -5.50 -3.44 7.56
N PHE A 77 -6.73 -3.24 7.09
CA PHE A 77 -7.30 -1.89 6.92
C PHE A 77 -7.86 -1.27 8.21
N PRO A 78 -8.54 -2.01 9.10
CA PRO A 78 -8.92 -1.49 10.43
C PRO A 78 -7.73 -0.97 11.25
N ASP A 79 -6.57 -1.64 11.16
CA ASP A 79 -5.37 -1.27 11.94
C ASP A 79 -4.69 0.01 11.43
N ASP A 80 -4.63 0.21 10.11
CA ASP A 80 -4.14 1.45 9.49
C ASP A 80 -4.92 1.74 8.18
N PRO A 81 -5.95 2.60 8.23
CA PRO A 81 -6.78 2.91 7.06
C PRO A 81 -6.00 3.49 5.88
N LEU A 82 -4.81 4.07 6.10
CA LEU A 82 -3.95 4.57 5.02
C LEU A 82 -3.52 3.43 4.07
N ARG A 83 -3.49 2.18 4.55
CA ARG A 83 -3.14 1.01 3.73
C ARG A 83 -4.05 0.82 2.52
N MET A 84 -5.30 1.34 2.57
CA MET A 84 -6.18 1.36 1.40
C MET A 84 -5.57 2.16 0.24
N LEU A 85 -4.98 3.33 0.53
CA LEU A 85 -4.31 4.16 -0.49
C LEU A 85 -3.00 3.51 -0.95
N ARG A 86 -2.26 2.90 -0.02
CA ARG A 86 -1.01 2.19 -0.33
C ARG A 86 -1.23 1.05 -1.32
N VAL A 87 -2.36 0.33 -1.27
CA VAL A 87 -2.71 -0.69 -2.26
C VAL A 87 -2.72 -0.11 -3.68
N PHE A 88 -3.35 1.05 -3.87
CA PHE A 88 -3.37 1.74 -5.16
C PHE A 88 -1.99 2.29 -5.53
N ARG A 89 -1.23 2.82 -4.57
CA ARG A 89 0.16 3.26 -4.81
C ARG A 89 1.03 2.11 -5.32
N PHE A 90 1.02 0.96 -4.66
CA PHE A 90 1.82 -0.18 -5.09
C PHE A 90 1.37 -0.72 -6.44
N ALA A 91 0.07 -0.76 -6.70
CA ALA A 91 -0.45 -1.10 -8.03
C ALA A 91 0.07 -0.11 -9.10
N ALA A 92 0.14 1.18 -8.78
CA ALA A 92 0.64 2.23 -9.67
C ALA A 92 2.15 2.16 -9.93
N VAL A 93 2.94 1.85 -8.91
CA VAL A 93 4.41 1.82 -8.97
C VAL A 93 4.90 0.53 -9.62
N LEU A 94 4.26 -0.60 -9.31
CA LEU A 94 4.67 -1.93 -9.80
C LEU A 94 4.00 -2.31 -11.13
N ASP A 95 3.04 -1.51 -11.62
CA ASP A 95 2.15 -1.84 -12.75
C ASP A 95 1.36 -3.16 -12.54
N PHE A 96 0.89 -3.37 -11.31
CA PHE A 96 0.16 -4.57 -10.91
C PHE A 96 -1.35 -4.33 -10.87
N THR A 97 -2.12 -5.41 -10.86
CA THR A 97 -3.59 -5.36 -10.71
C THR A 97 -4.00 -5.65 -9.28
N VAL A 98 -4.87 -4.82 -8.71
CA VAL A 98 -5.44 -5.07 -7.37
C VAL A 98 -6.46 -6.21 -7.45
N GLU A 99 -6.38 -7.16 -6.52
CA GLU A 99 -7.32 -8.27 -6.40
C GLU A 99 -8.75 -7.78 -6.09
N SER A 100 -9.76 -8.51 -6.60
CA SER A 100 -11.18 -8.22 -6.37
C SER A 100 -11.56 -8.12 -4.90
N ASP A 101 -11.10 -9.06 -4.09
CA ASP A 101 -11.50 -9.18 -2.68
C ASP A 101 -10.85 -8.06 -1.86
N THR A 102 -9.58 -7.76 -2.17
CA THR A 102 -8.89 -6.59 -1.63
C THR A 102 -9.62 -5.29 -2.00
N LEU A 103 -10.11 -5.14 -3.24
CA LEU A 103 -10.91 -3.98 -3.63
C LEU A 103 -12.23 -3.89 -2.85
N GLU A 104 -12.87 -5.03 -2.59
CA GLU A 104 -14.13 -5.06 -1.85
C GLU A 104 -13.94 -4.68 -0.39
N GLN A 105 -12.88 -5.18 0.26
CA GLN A 105 -12.48 -4.77 1.60
C GLN A 105 -12.21 -3.26 1.68
N VAL A 106 -11.52 -2.69 0.67
CA VAL A 106 -11.33 -1.23 0.57
C VAL A 106 -12.67 -0.49 0.51
N ARG A 107 -13.63 -0.97 -0.30
CA ARG A 107 -14.96 -0.33 -0.40
C ARG A 107 -15.72 -0.38 0.93
N GLN A 108 -15.65 -1.50 1.64
CA GLN A 108 -16.29 -1.67 2.95
C GLN A 108 -15.68 -0.73 3.99
N GLN A 109 -14.36 -0.56 3.97
CA GLN A 109 -13.63 0.24 4.96
C GLN A 109 -13.44 1.70 4.57
N ARG A 110 -13.82 2.13 3.36
CA ARG A 110 -13.50 3.47 2.82
C ARG A 110 -13.75 4.66 3.75
N LYS A 111 -14.77 4.58 4.64
CA LYS A 111 -15.08 5.66 5.61
C LYS A 111 -13.99 5.87 6.66
N SER A 112 -13.20 4.83 6.98
CA SER A 112 -12.12 4.94 7.95
C SER A 112 -10.97 5.81 7.46
N ILE A 113 -10.92 6.15 6.15
CA ILE A 113 -9.94 7.09 5.63
C ILE A 113 -10.08 8.49 6.24
N ASP A 114 -11.28 8.87 6.69
CA ASP A 114 -11.54 10.15 7.35
C ASP A 114 -10.83 10.28 8.71
N LEU A 115 -10.39 9.15 9.28
CA LEU A 115 -9.62 9.10 10.53
C LEU A 115 -8.11 9.31 10.32
N VAL A 116 -7.65 9.31 9.06
CA VAL A 116 -6.23 9.42 8.73
C VAL A 116 -5.84 10.90 8.62
N ALA A 117 -4.66 11.24 9.14
CA ALA A 117 -4.06 12.56 8.97
C ALA A 117 -3.98 12.94 7.48
N LYS A 118 -4.41 14.16 7.15
CA LYS A 118 -4.54 14.63 5.76
C LYS A 118 -3.19 14.68 5.05
N GLU A 119 -2.12 14.95 5.77
CA GLU A 119 -0.74 14.99 5.29
C GLU A 119 -0.29 13.60 4.82
N ARG A 120 -0.65 12.54 5.56
CA ARG A 120 -0.36 11.15 5.17
C ARG A 120 -1.14 10.75 3.92
N VAL A 121 -2.40 11.18 3.83
CA VAL A 121 -3.22 10.96 2.63
C VAL A 121 -2.64 11.69 1.42
N ALA A 122 -2.28 12.97 1.57
CA ALA A 122 -1.66 13.76 0.51
C ALA A 122 -0.36 13.13 0.03
N TYR A 123 0.50 12.69 0.96
CA TYR A 123 1.75 12.02 0.63
C TYR A 123 1.55 10.74 -0.21
N GLU A 124 0.59 9.87 0.14
CA GLU A 124 0.30 8.68 -0.66
C GLU A 124 -0.26 9.02 -2.04
N LEU A 125 -1.07 10.08 -2.14
CA LEU A 125 -1.61 10.55 -3.42
C LEU A 125 -0.52 11.14 -4.31
N ASP A 126 0.40 11.92 -3.76
CA ASP A 126 1.54 12.47 -4.49
C ASP A 126 2.39 11.34 -5.10
N LEU A 127 2.60 10.26 -4.35
CA LEU A 127 3.31 9.08 -4.84
C LEU A 127 2.54 8.31 -5.93
N ILE A 128 1.20 8.25 -5.85
CA ILE A 128 0.37 7.69 -6.92
C ILE A 128 0.51 8.55 -8.19
N MET A 129 0.48 9.87 -8.03
CA MET A 129 0.55 10.83 -9.14
C MET A 129 1.94 10.88 -9.79
N ALA A 130 2.99 10.64 -9.03
CA ALA A 130 4.36 10.53 -9.54
C ALA A 130 4.65 9.19 -10.25
N SER A 131 3.71 8.24 -10.24
CA SER A 131 3.92 6.92 -10.83
C SER A 131 3.71 6.93 -12.37
N PRO A 132 4.39 6.04 -13.12
CA PRO A 132 4.18 5.90 -14.57
C PRO A 132 2.74 5.58 -14.98
N ARG A 133 1.93 5.04 -14.06
CA ARG A 133 0.55 4.59 -14.27
C ARG A 133 -0.45 5.40 -13.43
N ALA A 134 -0.10 6.63 -13.06
CA ALA A 134 -0.90 7.52 -12.23
C ALA A 134 -2.39 7.54 -12.63
N HIS A 135 -2.71 7.75 -13.91
CA HIS A 135 -4.09 7.86 -14.38
C HIS A 135 -4.96 6.63 -14.01
N ARG A 136 -4.45 5.40 -14.23
CA ARG A 136 -5.19 4.16 -14.01
C ARG A 136 -5.35 3.87 -12.52
N ALA A 137 -4.27 4.06 -11.77
CA ALA A 137 -4.28 3.85 -10.33
C ALA A 137 -5.18 4.87 -9.62
N PHE A 138 -5.08 6.14 -10.01
CA PHE A 138 -5.91 7.20 -9.47
C PHE A 138 -7.40 6.99 -9.78
N ALA A 139 -7.75 6.66 -11.02
CA ALA A 139 -9.14 6.36 -11.40
C ALA A 139 -9.73 5.21 -10.56
N ARG A 140 -8.96 4.14 -10.34
CA ARG A 140 -9.35 3.01 -9.48
C ARG A 140 -9.46 3.42 -8.01
N CYS A 141 -8.53 4.23 -7.52
CA CYS A 141 -8.55 4.76 -6.16
C CYS A 141 -9.80 5.58 -5.90
N VAL A 142 -10.12 6.55 -6.77
CA VAL A 142 -11.34 7.37 -6.66
C VAL A 142 -12.60 6.50 -6.73
N SER A 143 -12.64 5.54 -7.66
CA SER A 143 -13.78 4.63 -7.79
C SER A 143 -14.01 3.78 -6.53
N ALA A 144 -12.95 3.30 -5.88
CA ALA A 144 -13.06 2.45 -4.70
C ALA A 144 -13.27 3.23 -3.39
N VAL A 145 -12.53 4.33 -3.21
CA VAL A 145 -12.48 5.08 -1.95
C VAL A 145 -13.52 6.21 -1.91
N CYS A 146 -13.84 6.84 -3.05
CA CYS A 146 -14.68 8.04 -3.09
C CYS A 146 -16.13 7.80 -3.56
N PHE A 147 -16.58 6.56 -3.77
CA PHE A 147 -17.90 6.29 -4.36
C PHE A 147 -19.07 6.76 -3.48
N GLY A 148 -19.81 7.76 -3.98
CA GLY A 148 -21.11 8.18 -3.48
C GLY A 148 -21.08 9.33 -2.47
N LYS A 149 -21.32 10.56 -2.95
CA LYS A 149 -21.96 11.72 -2.29
C LYS A 149 -21.64 12.00 -0.79
N SER A 150 -20.57 11.49 -0.20
CA SER A 150 -20.29 11.62 1.25
C SER A 150 -19.19 12.62 1.57
N CYS A 151 -18.43 13.09 0.57
CA CYS A 151 -17.57 14.25 0.78
C CYS A 151 -18.46 15.49 0.96
N ARG A 152 -18.60 15.96 2.20
CA ARG A 152 -19.40 17.14 2.57
C ARG A 152 -19.00 18.40 1.78
N SER A 153 -17.73 18.49 1.40
CA SER A 153 -17.18 19.57 0.57
C SER A 153 -17.66 19.52 -0.88
N CYS A 154 -17.84 18.32 -1.47
CA CYS A 154 -18.26 18.17 -2.86
C CYS A 154 -19.74 18.53 -3.10
N ARG A 155 -20.59 18.56 -2.06
CA ARG A 155 -22.02 18.91 -2.19
C ARG A 155 -22.33 20.41 -2.18
N GLN A 156 -21.44 21.26 -1.68
CA GLN A 156 -21.86 22.62 -1.27
C GLN A 156 -21.54 23.74 -2.27
N GLY A 157 -20.97 23.46 -3.44
CA GLY A 157 -20.85 24.45 -4.52
C GLY A 157 -20.33 25.82 -4.08
N ARG A 158 -19.48 25.84 -3.05
CA ARG A 158 -19.06 27.06 -2.37
C ARG A 158 -17.64 27.37 -2.82
N ALA A 159 -17.52 28.39 -3.67
CA ALA A 159 -16.26 28.96 -4.12
C ALA A 159 -15.50 29.58 -2.94
N TRP A 160 -14.54 28.87 -2.34
CA TRP A 160 -13.70 29.43 -1.27
C TRP A 160 -12.29 28.85 -1.36
N GLY A 161 -11.31 29.76 -1.49
CA GLY A 161 -9.89 29.46 -1.52
C GLY A 161 -9.41 28.84 -0.20
N SER A 162 -8.38 28.00 -0.31
CA SER A 162 -7.76 27.16 0.74
C SER A 162 -8.41 25.79 1.01
N LEU A 163 -8.33 24.87 0.05
CA LEU A 163 -8.64 23.44 0.28
C LEU A 163 -7.64 22.50 -0.42
N PRO A 164 -7.39 21.28 0.14
CA PRO A 164 -6.32 20.38 -0.25
C PRO A 164 -6.58 19.62 -1.57
N VAL A 165 -5.48 19.15 -2.16
CA VAL A 165 -5.26 18.51 -3.48
C VAL A 165 -6.39 17.59 -3.99
N ILE A 166 -7.08 16.86 -3.11
CA ILE A 166 -8.10 15.85 -3.45
C ILE A 166 -9.34 16.46 -4.12
N ILE A 167 -9.72 17.69 -3.75
CA ILE A 167 -10.97 18.30 -4.24
C ILE A 167 -10.82 18.86 -5.66
N TRP A 168 -9.61 19.27 -6.06
CA TRP A 168 -9.37 19.81 -7.40
C TRP A 168 -9.53 18.75 -8.51
N MET A 169 -9.16 17.50 -8.24
CA MET A 169 -9.18 16.44 -9.26
C MET A 169 -10.58 15.95 -9.64
N CYS A 170 -11.59 16.06 -8.76
CA CYS A 170 -12.97 15.68 -9.11
C CYS A 170 -13.65 16.68 -10.06
N LEU A 171 -13.18 17.93 -10.14
CA LEU A 171 -13.79 18.99 -10.95
C LEU A 171 -13.21 19.11 -12.37
N SER A 172 -12.14 18.38 -12.70
CA SER A 172 -11.52 18.40 -14.05
C SER A 172 -11.90 17.20 -14.92
N ILE A 173 -12.67 16.25 -14.39
CA ILE A 173 -13.10 15.01 -15.09
C ILE A 173 -14.65 14.95 -15.21
N ALA A 174 -15.35 16.03 -14.84
CA ALA A 174 -16.79 16.19 -15.01
C ALA A 174 -17.10 17.36 -15.96
#